data_AF-A0A3C0QIT4-F1
#
_entry.id   AF-A0A3C0QIT4-F1
#
_cell.length_a   1.000
_cell.length_b   1.000
_cell.length_c   1.000
_cell.angle_alpha   90.00
_cell.angle_beta   90.00
_cell.angle_gamma   90.00
#
_symmetry.space_group_name_H-M   'P 1'
#
loop_
_entity.id
_entity.type
_entity.pdbx_description
1 polymer ?
#
loop_
_entity_poly.entity_id
_entity_poly.type
_entity_poly.pdbx_seq_one_letter_code
_entity_poly.pdbx_strand_id
1 'polypeptide(L)' 'MKNKKRILIIGGIAAGTSAAAKCRRKNEEVEIVIYEKDKYISYGTCGLPYYVSGKIKNIN' A
#
# COMPACT_ATOMS: atom_id res chain seq x y z
N MET A 1 -23.86 -7.91 17.70
CA MET A 1 -22.93 -7.70 16.57
C MET A 1 -21.53 -7.55 17.15
N LYS A 2 -20.58 -8.44 16.80
CA LYS A 2 -19.20 -8.38 17.32
C LYS A 2 -18.52 -7.15 16.72
N ASN A 3 -18.02 -6.23 17.55
CA ASN A 3 -17.19 -5.10 17.11
C ASN A 3 -15.91 -5.65 16.47
N LYS A 4 -15.91 -5.81 15.15
CA LYS A 4 -14.69 -6.17 14.41
C LYS A 4 -13.72 -5.01 14.57
N LYS A 5 -12.51 -5.27 15.07
CA LYS A 5 -11.47 -4.25 15.14
C LYS A 5 -11.21 -3.74 13.72
N ARG A 6 -11.12 -2.42 13.57
CA ARG A 6 -10.85 -1.73 12.30
C ARG A 6 -9.55 -0.97 12.42
N ILE A 7 -8.68 -1.08 11.42
CA ILE A 7 -7.41 -0.38 11.31
C ILE A 7 -7.52 0.58 10.12
N LEU A 8 -7.32 1.86 10.39
CA LEU A 8 -7.26 2.88 9.36
C LEU A 8 -5.82 3.32 9.12
N ILE A 9 -5.40 3.31 7.86
CA ILE A 9 -4.05 3.68 7.44
C ILE A 9 -4.16 4.86 6.48
N ILE A 10 -3.45 5.95 6.78
CA ILE A 10 -3.38 7.13 5.92
C ILE A 10 -2.03 7.13 5.23
N GLY A 11 -2.04 7.07 3.89
CA GLY A 11 -0.89 6.85 3.03
C GLY A 11 -0.77 5.38 2.60
N GLY A 12 -0.64 5.15 1.30
CA GLY A 12 -0.67 3.86 0.63
C GLY A 12 0.56 3.55 -0.23
N ILE A 13 1.69 4.23 -0.05
CA ILE A 13 2.93 3.93 -0.78
C ILE A 13 3.72 2.79 -0.11
N ALA A 14 4.67 3.10 0.76
CA ALA A 14 5.62 2.11 1.27
C ALA A 14 5.24 1.63 2.66
N ALA A 15 5.28 2.52 3.66
CA ALA A 15 5.02 2.16 5.04
C ALA A 15 3.57 1.72 5.27
N GLY A 16 2.61 2.40 4.66
CA GLY A 16 1.18 2.11 4.85
C GLY A 16 0.77 0.73 4.34
N THR A 17 1.17 0.38 3.11
CA THR A 17 0.90 -0.96 2.53
C THR A 17 1.69 -2.05 3.27
N SER A 18 2.92 -1.77 3.70
CA SER A 18 3.72 -2.67 4.54
C SER A 18 3.03 -2.97 5.88
N ALA A 19 2.50 -1.94 6.54
CA ALA A 19 1.73 -2.08 7.77
C ALA A 19 0.44 -2.86 7.51
N ALA A 20 -0.32 -2.52 6.48
CA ALA A 20 -1.55 -3.22 6.09
C ALA A 20 -1.30 -4.73 5.87
N ALA A 21 -0.26 -5.06 5.10
CA ALA A 21 0.12 -6.44 4.82
C ALA A 21 0.51 -7.20 6.10
N LYS A 22 1.24 -6.54 7.02
CA LYS A 22 1.59 -7.13 8.31
C LYS A 22 0.36 -7.34 9.20
N CYS A 23 -0.56 -6.38 9.23
CA CYS A 23 -1.81 -6.48 9.97
C CYS A 23 -2.67 -7.64 9.46
N ARG A 24 -2.83 -7.79 8.13
CA ARG A 24 -3.57 -8.91 7.54
C ARG A 24 -2.97 -10.26 7.91
N ARG A 25 -1.64 -10.41 7.85
CA ARG A 25 -0.94 -11.64 8.27
C ARG A 25 -1.07 -11.94 9.77
N LYS A 26 -1.32 -10.92 10.60
CA LYS A 26 -1.47 -11.08 12.05
C LYS A 26 -2.92 -11.38 12.45
N ASN A 27 -3.89 -10.90 11.69
CA ASN A 27 -5.31 -11.12 11.97
C ASN A 27 -6.09 -11.08 10.65
N GLU A 28 -6.62 -12.23 10.22
CA GLU A 28 -7.40 -12.34 9.00
C GLU A 28 -8.81 -11.75 9.12
N GLU A 29 -9.29 -11.56 10.35
CA GLU A 29 -10.62 -11.01 10.60
C GLU A 29 -10.62 -9.48 10.70
N VAL A 30 -9.48 -8.83 10.99
CA VAL A 30 -9.45 -7.37 11.15
C VAL A 30 -9.82 -6.66 9.83
N GLU A 31 -10.64 -5.62 9.92
CA GLU A 31 -10.93 -4.75 8.78
C GLU A 31 -9.78 -3.76 8.62
N ILE A 32 -9.26 -3.63 7.40
CA ILE A 32 -8.13 -2.74 7.09
C ILE A 32 -8.55 -1.84 5.95
N VAL A 33 -8.52 -0.54 6.17
CA VAL A 33 -8.86 0.46 5.16
C VAL A 33 -7.66 1.39 5.00
N ILE A 34 -7.20 1.56 3.75
CA ILE A 34 -6.11 2.46 3.38
C ILE A 34 -6.70 3.62 2.61
N TYR A 35 -6.43 4.85 3.04
CA TYR A 35 -6.68 6.05 2.25
C TYR A 35 -5.37 6.56 1.68
N GLU A 36 -5.30 6.67 0.36
CA GLU A 36 -4.23 7.34 -0.38
C GLU A 36 -4.86 8.48 -1.19
N LYS A 37 -4.16 9.61 -1.25
CA LYS A 37 -4.55 10.77 -2.04
C LYS A 37 -4.35 10.49 -3.53
N ASP A 38 -3.27 9.82 -3.86
CA ASP A 38 -2.89 9.54 -5.24
C ASP A 38 -3.66 8.34 -5.82
N LYS A 39 -3.72 8.28 -7.16
CA LYS A 39 -4.43 7.22 -7.90
C LYS A 39 -3.78 5.84 -7.74
N TYR A 40 -2.48 5.80 -7.49
CA TYR A 40 -1.70 4.57 -7.45
C TYR A 40 -1.16 4.33 -6.04
N ILE A 41 -1.25 3.09 -5.58
CA ILE A 41 -0.70 2.63 -4.30
C ILE A 41 0.44 1.65 -4.55
N SER A 42 1.32 1.48 -3.56
CA SER A 42 2.36 0.44 -3.57
C SER A 42 3.31 0.45 -4.77
N TYR A 43 3.51 1.59 -5.44
CA TYR A 43 4.45 1.70 -6.55
C TYR A 43 5.88 1.99 -6.06
N GLY A 44 6.87 1.46 -6.78
CA GLY A 44 8.28 1.64 -6.46
C GLY A 44 8.78 3.03 -6.87
N THR A 45 8.73 4.00 -5.96
CA THR A 45 9.25 5.36 -6.18
C THR A 45 10.74 5.37 -6.59
N CYS A 46 11.53 4.48 -5.99
CA CYS A 46 12.94 4.30 -6.33
C CYS A 46 13.17 3.79 -7.77
N GLY A 47 12.14 3.18 -8.39
CA GLY A 47 12.17 2.69 -9.77
C GLY A 47 11.92 3.78 -10.81
N LEU A 48 11.29 4.89 -10.42
CA LEU A 48 10.89 5.96 -11.36
C LEU A 48 12.06 6.57 -12.15
N PRO A 49 13.26 6.82 -11.58
CA PRO A 49 14.38 7.34 -12.37
C PRO A 49 14.79 6.41 -13.53
N TYR A 50 14.63 5.10 -13.36
CA TYR A 50 14.95 4.12 -14.40
C TYR A 50 13.90 4.09 -15.50
N TYR A 51 12.64 4.37 -15.17
CA TYR A 51 11.58 4.55 -16.15
C TYR A 51 11.79 5.83 -16.96
N VAL A 52 12.04 6.96 -16.29
CA VAL A 52 12.28 8.26 -16.96
C VAL A 52 13.54 8.21 -17.85
N SER A 53 14.58 7.48 -17.45
CA SER A 53 15.78 7.29 -18.27
C SER A 53 15.61 6.29 -19.43
N GLY A 54 14.43 5.69 -19.59
CA GLY A 54 14.15 4.70 -20.64
C GLY A 54 14.81 3.33 -20.44
N LYS A 55 15.51 3.12 -19.32
CA LYS A 55 16.10 1.82 -18.95
C LYS A 55 15.02 0.79 -18.61
N ILE A 56 13.91 1.24 -18.03
CA ILE A 56 12.70 0.44 -17.80
C ILE A 56 11.63 0.96 -18.74
N LYS A 57 11.13 0.10 -19.64
CA LYS A 57 10.15 0.49 -20.66
C LYS A 57 8.71 0.50 -20.15
N ASN A 58 8.39 -0.33 -19.15
CA ASN A 58 7.05 -0.46 -18.59
C ASN A 58 7.11 -0.59 -17.06
N ILE A 59 6.28 0.19 -16.38
CA ILE A 59 5.85 -0.01 -15.00
C ILE A 59 4.46 -0.63 -15.12
N ASN A 60 4.42 -1.97 -15.09
CA ASN A 60 3.18 -2.71 -14.87
C ASN A 60 3.09 -3.03 -13.37
#